data_AF-A0A964C2L5-F1
#
_entry.id   AF-A0A964C2L5-F1
#
_cell.length_a   1.000
_cell.length_b   1.000
_cell.length_c   1.000
_cell.angle_alpha   90.00
_cell.angle_beta   90.00
_cell.angle_gamma   90.00
#
_symmetry.space_group_name_H-M   'P 1'
#
loop_
_entity.id
_entity.type
_entity.pdbx_description
1 polymer ?
#
loop_
_entity_poly.entity_id
_entity_poly.type
_entity_poly.pdbx_seq_one_letter_code
_entity_poly.pdbx_strand_id
1 'polypeptide(L)'
;MEVRKEIALSVAKECIQLLKENYAAKEVILFGSLAGDSPWHWASDLDFAVVGISNAQWWKAYGELESLCPGWLKVDLVQLEDASPQLRCRILKEKPMPDNMYLALKTRIEDEMIRIDQTWAVVETILAQAETLPEIVLTPSLASYVSDLYAGFERISERVAVVLDGGMPRGENWHQELLRQVAEAGGKNRPPRLGRVPYC
;
A
#
# COMPACT_ATOMS: atom_id res chain seq x y z
N MET A 1 -19.62 0.02 4.84
CA MET A 1 -18.18 0.21 5.08
C MET A 1 -17.86 0.05 6.54
N GLU A 2 -18.60 0.70 7.45
CA GLU A 2 -18.42 0.54 8.89
C GLU A 2 -18.48 -0.91 9.38
N VAL A 3 -19.52 -1.66 9.01
CA VAL A 3 -19.64 -3.09 9.37
C VAL A 3 -18.44 -3.92 8.89
N ARG A 4 -17.94 -3.68 7.66
CA ARG A 4 -16.73 -4.38 7.16
C ARG A 4 -15.48 -3.99 7.96
N LYS A 5 -15.37 -2.73 8.35
CA LYS A 5 -14.27 -2.23 9.19
C LYS A 5 -14.30 -2.88 10.57
N GLU A 6 -15.48 -3.00 11.17
CA GLU A 6 -15.67 -3.67 12.46
C GLU A 6 -15.30 -5.16 12.39
N ILE A 7 -15.72 -5.86 11.33
CA ILE A 7 -15.33 -7.25 11.09
C ILE A 7 -13.80 -7.34 10.92
N ALA A 8 -13.20 -6.49 10.09
CA ALA A 8 -11.76 -6.46 9.88
C ALA A 8 -10.99 -6.18 11.19
N LEU A 9 -11.50 -5.30 12.06
CA LEU A 9 -10.92 -5.04 13.38
C LEU A 9 -11.04 -6.24 14.33
N SER A 10 -12.13 -7.01 14.25
CA SER A 10 -12.29 -8.26 15.02
C SER A 10 -11.28 -9.29 14.56
N VAL A 11 -11.25 -9.57 13.25
CA VAL A 11 -10.30 -10.50 12.62
C VAL A 11 -8.87 -10.08 12.94
N ALA A 12 -8.56 -8.78 12.90
CA ALA A 12 -7.24 -8.29 13.20
C ALA A 12 -6.77 -8.63 14.62
N LYS A 13 -7.68 -8.56 15.61
CA LYS A 13 -7.37 -8.95 17.00
C LYS A 13 -7.08 -10.45 17.10
N GLU A 14 -7.86 -11.28 16.40
CA GLU A 14 -7.66 -12.72 16.36
C GLU A 14 -6.33 -13.09 15.68
N CYS A 15 -5.99 -12.45 14.56
CA CYS A 15 -4.70 -12.57 13.88
C CYS A 15 -3.54 -12.20 14.81
N ILE A 16 -3.62 -11.07 15.51
CA ILE A 16 -2.59 -10.64 16.47
C ILE A 16 -2.39 -11.68 17.57
N GLN A 17 -3.49 -12.24 18.10
CA GLN A 17 -3.42 -13.25 19.15
C GLN A 17 -2.73 -14.52 18.64
N LEU A 18 -3.14 -15.00 17.46
CA LEU A 18 -2.55 -16.17 16.80
C LEU A 18 -1.04 -16.00 16.59
N LEU A 19 -0.59 -14.85 16.09
CA LEU A 19 0.83 -14.58 15.85
C LEU A 19 1.64 -14.57 17.15
N LYS A 20 1.08 -14.05 18.25
CA LYS A 20 1.76 -14.01 19.55
C LYS A 20 1.81 -15.39 20.21
N GLU A 21 0.70 -16.13 20.21
CA GLU A 21 0.59 -17.41 20.92
C GLU A 21 1.26 -18.56 20.18
N ASN A 22 1.01 -18.69 18.87
CA ASN A 22 1.42 -19.86 18.09
C ASN A 22 2.80 -19.69 17.44
N TYR A 23 3.22 -18.44 17.24
CA TYR A 23 4.44 -18.10 16.49
C TYR A 23 5.46 -17.32 17.31
N ALA A 24 5.18 -17.08 18.59
CA ALA A 24 6.04 -16.34 19.52
C ALA A 24 6.50 -14.97 18.97
N ALA A 25 5.64 -14.31 18.18
CA ALA A 25 5.92 -12.97 17.69
C ALA A 25 6.15 -12.03 18.89
N LYS A 26 7.31 -11.39 18.93
CA LYS A 26 7.68 -10.45 20.00
C LYS A 26 6.83 -9.20 19.94
N GLU A 27 6.56 -8.75 18.71
CA GLU A 27 5.75 -7.59 18.43
C GLU A 27 4.89 -7.86 17.18
N VAL A 28 3.67 -7.33 17.19
CA VAL A 28 2.74 -7.35 16.07
C VAL A 28 2.08 -5.98 16.02
N ILE A 29 2.30 -5.25 14.93
CA ILE A 29 1.85 -3.88 14.72
C ILE A 29 0.86 -3.88 13.56
N LEU A 30 -0.39 -3.48 13.83
CA LEU A 30 -1.35 -3.17 12.78
C LEU A 30 -0.98 -1.83 12.16
N PHE A 31 -0.79 -1.80 10.84
CA PHE A 31 -0.54 -0.57 10.10
C PHE A 31 -1.50 -0.45 8.91
N GLY A 32 -1.29 0.58 8.08
CA GLY A 32 -2.00 0.70 6.82
C GLY A 32 -3.43 1.22 6.97
N SER A 33 -4.30 0.79 6.05
CA SER A 33 -5.63 1.39 5.89
C SER A 33 -6.54 1.18 7.11
N LEU A 34 -6.48 -0.01 7.72
CA LEU A 34 -7.27 -0.34 8.91
C LEU A 34 -6.79 0.42 10.15
N ALA A 35 -5.48 0.69 10.25
CA ALA A 35 -4.88 1.51 11.30
C ALA A 35 -5.10 3.02 11.13
N GLY A 36 -5.61 3.45 9.97
CA GLY A 36 -5.87 4.85 9.63
C GLY A 36 -4.71 5.58 8.95
N ASP A 37 -3.68 4.86 8.51
CA ASP A 37 -2.51 5.45 7.83
C ASP A 37 -2.84 5.84 6.38
N SER A 38 -3.80 5.13 5.79
CA SER A 38 -4.43 5.40 4.49
C SER A 38 -5.95 5.24 4.59
N PRO A 39 -6.71 5.70 3.58
CA PRO A 39 -8.15 5.48 3.55
C PRO A 39 -8.56 4.00 3.62
N TRP A 40 -9.58 3.70 4.40
CA TRP A 40 -10.23 2.39 4.41
C TRP A 40 -11.30 2.31 3.29
N HIS A 41 -11.18 1.33 2.40
CA HIS A 41 -12.11 1.07 1.31
C HIS A 41 -12.37 -0.44 1.15
N TRP A 42 -13.17 -0.80 0.14
CA TRP A 42 -13.68 -2.16 -0.01
C TRP A 42 -12.63 -3.17 -0.50
N ALA A 43 -11.53 -2.69 -1.08
CA ALA A 43 -10.41 -3.47 -1.57
C ALA A 43 -9.19 -3.41 -0.62
N SER A 44 -9.36 -2.78 0.55
CA SER A 44 -8.32 -2.73 1.57
C SER A 44 -8.02 -4.12 2.13
N ASP A 45 -6.74 -4.35 2.33
CA ASP A 45 -6.13 -5.49 2.99
C ASP A 45 -5.94 -5.25 4.50
N LEU A 46 -5.45 -6.28 5.17
CA LEU A 46 -5.10 -6.31 6.57
C LEU A 46 -3.57 -6.38 6.70
N ASP A 47 -2.96 -5.24 7.00
CA ASP A 47 -1.50 -5.09 7.06
C ASP A 47 -0.94 -5.30 8.47
N PHE A 48 -0.02 -6.26 8.64
CA PHE A 48 0.70 -6.49 9.88
C PHE A 48 2.20 -6.41 9.70
N ALA A 49 2.86 -5.70 10.60
CA ALA A 49 4.31 -5.78 10.77
C ALA A 49 4.63 -6.61 12.01
N VAL A 50 5.55 -7.56 11.89
CA VAL A 50 5.91 -8.47 12.98
C VAL A 50 7.40 -8.44 13.26
N VAL A 51 7.74 -8.73 14.52
CA VAL A 51 9.12 -8.89 14.98
C VAL A 51 9.27 -10.27 15.60
N GLY A 52 10.32 -10.99 15.24
CA GLY A 52 10.74 -12.23 15.91
C GLY A 52 10.08 -13.53 15.42
N ILE A 53 9.29 -13.50 14.35
CA ILE A 53 8.85 -14.73 13.67
C ILE A 53 10.01 -15.29 12.85
N SER A 54 10.34 -16.56 13.04
CA SER A 54 11.42 -17.21 12.29
C SER A 54 11.02 -17.50 10.84
N ASN A 55 11.99 -17.45 9.92
CA ASN A 55 11.76 -17.76 8.49
C ASN A 55 11.18 -19.18 8.27
N ALA A 56 11.51 -20.13 9.14
CA ALA A 56 10.97 -21.49 9.09
C ALA A 56 9.46 -21.55 9.38
N GLN A 57 8.94 -20.60 10.16
CA GLN A 57 7.54 -20.53 10.54
C GLN A 57 6.75 -19.54 9.68
N TRP A 58 7.42 -18.67 8.92
CA TRP A 58 6.83 -17.59 8.14
C TRP A 58 5.64 -18.02 7.28
N TRP A 59 5.85 -19.00 6.41
CA TRP A 59 4.81 -19.49 5.50
C TRP A 59 3.66 -20.18 6.22
N LYS A 60 3.94 -20.82 7.35
CA LYS A 60 2.89 -21.44 8.17
C LYS A 60 2.03 -20.37 8.85
N ALA A 61 2.66 -19.34 9.41
CA ALA A 61 1.96 -18.20 10.00
C ALA A 61 1.09 -17.50 8.95
N TYR A 62 1.65 -17.23 7.77
CA TYR A 62 0.91 -16.59 6.68
C TYR A 62 -0.31 -17.41 6.24
N GLY A 63 -0.17 -18.73 6.06
CA GLY A 63 -1.29 -19.60 5.68
C GLY A 63 -2.39 -19.68 6.74
N GLU A 64 -2.04 -19.66 8.04
CA GLU A 64 -3.04 -19.62 9.10
C GLU A 64 -3.75 -18.26 9.17
N LEU A 65 -3.04 -17.16 8.92
CA LEU A 65 -3.66 -15.83 8.80
C LEU A 65 -4.64 -15.77 7.62
N GLU A 66 -4.26 -16.25 6.44
CA GLU A 66 -5.15 -16.32 5.28
C GLU A 66 -6.40 -17.15 5.57
N SER A 67 -6.25 -18.27 6.30
CA SER A 67 -7.36 -19.14 6.66
C SER A 67 -8.33 -18.49 7.65
N LEU A 68 -7.84 -17.60 8.50
CA LEU A 68 -8.64 -16.84 9.46
C LEU A 68 -9.37 -15.66 8.82
N CYS A 69 -8.76 -15.07 7.79
CA CYS A 69 -9.34 -13.92 7.10
C CYS A 69 -10.51 -14.35 6.20
N PRO A 70 -11.61 -13.59 6.16
CA PRO A 70 -12.67 -13.85 5.19
C PRO A 70 -12.13 -13.60 3.78
N GLY A 71 -12.59 -14.35 2.77
CA GLY A 71 -12.00 -14.31 1.41
C GLY A 71 -12.01 -12.96 0.67
N TRP A 72 -12.68 -11.93 1.21
CA TRP A 72 -12.63 -10.56 0.71
C TRP A 72 -11.54 -9.70 1.37
N LEU A 73 -11.01 -10.11 2.52
CA LEU A 73 -9.99 -9.42 3.29
C LEU A 73 -8.67 -10.17 3.11
N LYS A 74 -7.80 -9.64 2.26
CA LYS A 74 -6.45 -10.18 2.10
C LYS A 74 -5.60 -9.78 3.30
N VAL A 75 -4.60 -10.59 3.63
CA VAL A 75 -3.64 -10.29 4.68
C VAL A 75 -2.27 -10.03 4.07
N ASP A 76 -1.61 -8.96 4.50
CA ASP A 76 -0.22 -8.69 4.20
C ASP A 76 0.60 -8.75 5.49
N LEU A 77 1.73 -9.45 5.44
CA LEU A 77 2.58 -9.68 6.59
C LEU A 77 4.00 -9.24 6.24
N VAL A 78 4.55 -8.32 7.03
CA VAL A 78 5.86 -7.71 6.82
C VAL A 78 6.77 -8.01 8.00
N GLN A 79 7.98 -8.55 7.75
CA GLN A 79 9.04 -8.61 8.76
C GLN A 79 9.57 -7.20 8.97
N LEU A 80 9.40 -6.66 10.17
CA LEU A 80 9.83 -5.29 10.46
C LEU A 80 11.36 -5.16 10.39
N GLU A 81 12.08 -6.26 10.58
CA GLU A 81 13.54 -6.38 10.46
C GLU A 81 14.01 -6.17 9.01
N ASP A 82 13.22 -6.61 8.02
CA ASP A 82 13.56 -6.54 6.59
C ASP A 82 12.84 -5.38 5.88
N ALA A 83 11.98 -4.66 6.58
CA ALA A 83 11.27 -3.51 6.05
C ALA A 83 12.24 -2.37 5.69
N SER A 84 12.00 -1.73 4.54
CA SER A 84 12.75 -0.53 4.15
C SER A 84 12.69 0.56 5.24
N PRO A 85 13.74 1.39 5.40
CA PRO A 85 13.74 2.45 6.43
C PRO A 85 12.51 3.35 6.39
N GLN A 86 12.00 3.67 5.19
CA GLN A 86 10.82 4.49 4.99
C GLN A 86 9.53 3.78 5.44
N LEU A 87 9.40 2.48 5.16
CA LEU A 87 8.26 1.69 5.61
C LEU A 87 8.28 1.52 7.13
N ARG A 88 9.45 1.19 7.69
CA ARG A 88 9.64 1.06 9.14
C ARG A 88 9.30 2.36 9.89
N CYS A 89 9.80 3.51 9.43
CA CYS A 89 9.50 4.82 10.02
C CYS A 89 7.98 5.10 10.05
N ARG A 90 7.26 4.68 9.01
CA ARG A 90 5.80 4.80 8.90
C ARG A 90 5.06 3.87 9.87
N ILE A 91 5.43 2.59 9.90
CA ILE A 91 4.84 1.59 10.80
C ILE A 91 5.04 2.01 12.27
N LEU A 92 6.24 2.46 12.62
CA LEU A 92 6.60 2.88 13.97
C LEU A 92 6.10 4.29 14.33
N LYS A 93 5.48 5.01 13.39
CA LYS A 93 4.96 6.38 13.58
C LYS A 93 6.00 7.35 14.16
N GLU A 94 7.26 7.20 13.76
CA GLU A 94 8.39 8.00 14.28
C GLU A 94 8.27 9.49 13.89
N LYS A 95 7.54 9.80 12.82
CA LYS A 95 7.23 11.16 12.40
C LYS A 95 5.74 11.45 12.63
N PRO A 96 5.39 12.49 13.41
CA PRO A 96 4.00 12.86 13.62
C PRO A 96 3.38 13.37 12.31
N MET A 97 2.17 12.89 12.01
CA MET A 97 1.39 13.37 10.88
C MET A 97 0.72 14.71 11.25
N PRO A 98 0.69 15.71 10.36
CA PRO A 98 -0.03 16.95 10.62
C PRO A 98 -1.54 16.73 10.86
N ASP A 99 -2.16 17.50 11.77
CA ASP A 99 -3.60 17.42 12.02
C ASP A 99 -4.45 17.93 10.84
N ASN A 100 -3.94 18.93 10.11
CA ASN A 100 -4.63 19.47 8.95
C ASN A 100 -4.66 18.44 7.80
N MET A 101 -5.86 18.05 7.36
CA MET A 101 -6.02 17.00 6.34
C MET A 101 -5.29 17.29 5.02
N TYR A 102 -5.15 18.56 4.61
CA TYR A 102 -4.44 18.92 3.38
C TYR A 102 -2.93 18.81 3.56
N LEU A 103 -2.40 19.23 4.72
CA LEU A 103 -0.99 19.05 5.04
C LEU A 103 -0.64 17.56 5.19
N ALA A 104 -1.51 16.79 5.84
CA ALA A 104 -1.34 15.35 5.96
C ALA A 104 -1.39 14.64 4.59
N LEU A 105 -2.30 15.06 3.70
CA LEU A 105 -2.35 14.56 2.33
C LEU A 105 -1.07 14.93 1.57
N LYS A 106 -0.62 16.18 1.67
CA LYS A 106 0.63 16.65 1.05
C LYS A 106 1.83 15.80 1.49
N THR A 107 2.02 15.62 2.79
CA THR A 107 3.10 14.80 3.33
C THR A 107 3.06 13.37 2.79
N ARG A 108 1.87 12.76 2.73
CA ARG A 108 1.71 11.40 2.17
C ARG A 108 2.03 11.34 0.67
N ILE A 109 1.65 12.36 -0.10
CA ILE A 109 1.99 12.43 -1.53
C ILE A 109 3.49 12.61 -1.70
N GLU A 110 4.13 13.49 -0.94
CA GLU A 110 5.58 13.70 -0.97
C GLU A 110 6.35 12.40 -0.63
N ASP A 111 5.88 11.65 0.37
CA ASP A 111 6.46 10.34 0.72
C ASP A 111 6.35 9.32 -0.42
N GLU A 112 5.20 9.26 -1.11
CA GLU A 112 5.03 8.36 -2.26
C GLU A 112 5.83 8.82 -3.47
N MET A 113 5.99 10.13 -3.69
CA MET A 113 6.88 10.67 -4.74
C MET A 113 8.33 10.26 -4.50
N ILE A 114 8.83 10.35 -3.26
CA ILE A 114 10.18 9.89 -2.91
C ILE A 114 10.35 8.40 -3.23
N ARG A 115 9.34 7.56 -2.95
CA ARG A 115 9.38 6.13 -3.27
C ARG A 115 9.42 5.89 -4.78
N ILE A 116 8.60 6.61 -5.54
CA ILE A 116 8.58 6.54 -7.01
C ILE A 116 9.95 6.93 -7.57
N ASP A 117 10.56 8.01 -7.07
CA ASP A 117 11.89 8.45 -7.51
C ASP A 117 12.97 7.39 -7.21
N GLN A 118 12.89 6.74 -6.05
CA GLN A 118 13.80 5.63 -5.70
C GLN A 118 13.63 4.44 -6.65
N THR A 119 12.39 4.04 -6.94
CA THR A 119 12.09 2.99 -7.92
C THR A 119 12.62 3.37 -9.31
N TRP A 120 12.40 4.62 -9.73
CA TRP A 120 12.88 5.12 -11.01
C TRP A 120 14.41 5.06 -11.13
N ALA A 121 15.13 5.47 -10.08
CA ALA A 121 16.59 5.39 -10.07
C ALA A 121 17.12 3.95 -10.25
N VAL A 122 16.40 2.95 -9.71
CA VAL A 122 16.74 1.53 -9.92
C VAL A 122 16.46 1.11 -11.37
N VAL A 123 15.34 1.54 -11.95
CA VAL A 123 15.05 1.30 -13.38
C VAL A 123 16.13 1.89 -14.27
N GLU A 124 16.54 3.13 -14.03
CA GLU A 124 17.65 3.76 -14.77
C GLU A 124 18.95 2.95 -14.66
N THR A 125 19.26 2.45 -13.46
CA THR A 125 20.44 1.62 -13.19
C THR A 125 20.39 0.29 -13.97
N ILE A 126 19.22 -0.33 -14.07
CA ILE A 126 19.01 -1.58 -14.83
C ILE A 126 19.11 -1.31 -16.33
N LEU A 127 18.49 -0.25 -16.83
CA LEU A 127 18.53 0.14 -18.24
C LEU A 127 19.96 0.46 -18.69
N ALA A 128 20.76 1.12 -17.85
CA ALA A 128 22.17 1.35 -18.12
C ALA A 128 23.00 0.06 -18.25
N GLN A 129 22.51 -1.04 -17.70
CA GLN A 129 23.13 -2.37 -17.75
C GLN A 129 22.39 -3.34 -18.69
N ALA A 130 21.44 -2.84 -19.50
CA ALA A 130 20.58 -3.69 -20.31
C ALA A 130 21.36 -4.57 -21.30
N GLU A 131 22.49 -4.08 -21.83
CA GLU A 131 23.33 -4.84 -22.76
C GLU A 131 24.14 -5.96 -22.09
N THR A 132 24.38 -5.86 -20.78
CA THR A 132 25.19 -6.84 -20.03
C THR A 132 24.34 -7.86 -19.30
N LEU A 133 23.08 -7.53 -19.01
CA LEU A 133 22.16 -8.41 -18.30
C LEU A 133 21.53 -9.44 -19.25
N PRO A 134 21.48 -10.73 -18.86
CA PRO A 134 20.70 -11.73 -19.59
C PRO A 134 19.23 -11.33 -19.68
N GLU A 135 18.60 -11.55 -20.84
CA GLU A 135 17.19 -11.21 -21.09
C GLU A 135 16.23 -11.83 -20.06
N ILE A 136 16.53 -13.05 -19.62
CA ILE A 136 15.77 -13.78 -18.59
C ILE A 136 15.74 -13.05 -17.24
N VAL A 137 16.70 -12.17 -16.96
CA VAL A 137 16.73 -11.31 -15.78
C VAL A 137 16.16 -9.93 -16.08
N LEU A 138 16.56 -9.35 -17.22
CA LEU A 138 16.22 -7.97 -17.59
C LEU A 138 14.70 -7.76 -17.69
N THR A 139 14.02 -8.56 -18.50
CA THR A 139 12.60 -8.36 -18.80
C THR A 139 11.71 -8.52 -17.56
N PRO A 140 11.83 -9.59 -16.75
CA PRO A 140 11.04 -9.71 -15.52
C PRO A 140 11.34 -8.62 -14.49
N SER A 141 12.60 -8.20 -14.37
CA SER A 141 12.98 -7.12 -13.44
C SER A 141 12.31 -5.81 -13.84
N LEU A 142 12.43 -5.40 -15.11
CA LEU A 142 11.78 -4.20 -15.61
C LEU A 142 10.25 -4.27 -15.51
N ALA A 143 9.64 -5.43 -15.81
CA ALA A 143 8.20 -5.62 -15.65
C ALA A 143 7.74 -5.42 -14.19
N SER A 144 8.50 -5.95 -13.22
CA SER A 144 8.23 -5.74 -11.80
C SER A 144 8.28 -4.26 -11.42
N TYR A 145 9.34 -3.55 -11.81
CA TYR A 145 9.48 -2.13 -11.47
C TYR A 145 8.43 -1.25 -12.16
N VAL A 146 8.02 -1.59 -13.39
CA VAL A 146 6.89 -0.93 -14.05
C VAL A 146 5.62 -1.10 -13.21
N SER A 147 5.33 -2.32 -12.76
CA SER A 147 4.20 -2.59 -11.86
C SER A 147 4.29 -1.77 -10.57
N ASP A 148 5.48 -1.67 -9.96
CA ASP A 148 5.70 -0.90 -8.73
C ASP A 148 5.46 0.60 -8.93
N LEU A 149 5.89 1.15 -10.08
CA LEU A 149 5.63 2.56 -10.44
C LEU A 149 4.12 2.82 -10.59
N TYR A 150 3.39 1.94 -11.28
CA TYR A 150 1.93 2.05 -11.41
C TYR A 150 1.24 1.99 -10.04
N ALA A 151 1.66 1.08 -9.17
CA ALA A 151 1.14 0.99 -7.80
C ALA A 151 1.42 2.28 -6.99
N GLY A 152 2.57 2.93 -7.21
CA GLY A 152 2.88 4.23 -6.61
C GLY A 152 1.90 5.33 -7.05
N PHE A 153 1.64 5.45 -8.35
CA PHE A 153 0.68 6.42 -8.88
C PHE A 153 -0.75 6.15 -8.43
N GLU A 154 -1.12 4.89 -8.32
CA GLU A 154 -2.40 4.46 -7.77
C GLU A 154 -2.57 4.92 -6.32
N ARG A 155 -1.61 4.62 -5.44
CA ARG A 155 -1.65 5.06 -4.02
C ARG A 155 -1.83 6.58 -3.89
N ILE A 156 -1.18 7.37 -4.75
CA ILE A 156 -1.38 8.82 -4.78
C ILE A 156 -2.83 9.16 -5.16
N SER A 157 -3.34 8.54 -6.23
CA SER A 157 -4.70 8.77 -6.74
C SER A 157 -5.76 8.39 -5.71
N GLU A 158 -5.60 7.27 -5.00
CA GLU A 158 -6.48 6.84 -3.92
C GLU A 158 -6.57 7.86 -2.80
N ARG A 159 -5.40 8.30 -2.31
CA ARG A 159 -5.31 9.27 -1.21
C ARG A 159 -5.98 10.59 -1.59
N VAL A 160 -5.78 11.03 -2.84
CA VAL A 160 -6.44 12.23 -3.38
C VAL A 160 -7.95 12.02 -3.45
N ALA A 161 -8.42 10.93 -4.04
CA ALA A 161 -9.84 10.64 -4.23
C ALA A 161 -10.59 10.58 -2.89
N VAL A 162 -10.05 9.91 -1.87
CA VAL A 162 -10.75 9.85 -0.58
C VAL A 162 -10.77 11.21 0.12
N VAL A 163 -9.63 11.91 0.19
CA VAL A 163 -9.54 13.15 0.97
C VAL A 163 -10.31 14.30 0.31
N LEU A 164 -10.27 14.38 -1.03
CA LEU A 164 -10.82 15.49 -1.80
C LEU A 164 -12.18 15.19 -2.44
N ASP A 165 -12.44 13.95 -2.86
CA ASP A 165 -13.66 13.56 -3.56
C ASP A 165 -14.64 12.76 -2.68
N GLY A 166 -14.23 12.40 -1.46
CA GLY A 166 -15.10 11.77 -0.48
C GLY A 166 -15.26 10.25 -0.64
N GLY A 167 -14.53 9.62 -1.56
CA GLY A 167 -14.55 8.17 -1.70
C GLY A 167 -13.82 7.62 -2.92
N MET A 168 -13.76 6.28 -2.95
CA MET A 168 -13.19 5.46 -4.01
C MET A 168 -14.28 4.85 -4.90
N PRO A 169 -13.99 4.63 -6.20
CA PRO A 169 -14.82 3.79 -7.06
C PRO A 169 -14.94 2.35 -6.54
N ARG A 170 -15.95 1.63 -7.02
CA ARG A 170 -16.25 0.25 -6.61
C ARG A 170 -16.29 -0.70 -7.80
N GLY A 171 -16.08 -1.99 -7.53
CA GLY A 171 -16.15 -3.06 -8.51
C GLY A 171 -14.78 -3.46 -9.06
N GLU A 172 -14.73 -4.50 -9.88
CA GLU A 172 -13.48 -5.10 -10.36
C GLU A 172 -12.59 -4.11 -11.14
N ASN A 173 -13.19 -3.16 -11.86
CA ASN A 173 -12.48 -2.16 -12.66
C ASN A 173 -12.22 -0.83 -11.91
N TRP A 174 -12.24 -0.84 -10.57
CA TRP A 174 -12.10 0.38 -9.79
C TRP A 174 -10.80 1.13 -10.04
N HIS A 175 -9.71 0.42 -10.33
CA HIS A 175 -8.42 1.01 -10.70
C HIS A 175 -8.58 1.96 -11.90
N GLN A 176 -9.28 1.52 -12.95
CA GLN A 176 -9.51 2.34 -14.16
C GLN A 176 -10.47 3.50 -13.88
N GLU A 177 -11.50 3.25 -13.07
CA GLU A 177 -12.46 4.28 -12.72
C GLU A 177 -11.84 5.34 -11.80
N LEU A 178 -10.86 4.96 -10.97
CA LEU A 178 -10.10 5.90 -10.14
C LEU A 178 -9.34 6.88 -11.02
N LEU A 179 -8.67 6.37 -12.07
CA LEU A 179 -7.97 7.22 -13.03
C LEU A 179 -8.92 8.20 -13.70
N ARG A 180 -10.12 7.77 -14.08
CA ARG A 180 -11.14 8.67 -14.64
C ARG A 180 -11.61 9.72 -13.63
N GLN A 181 -11.89 9.30 -12.40
CA GLN A 181 -12.30 10.19 -11.33
C GLN A 181 -11.26 11.28 -11.07
N VAL A 182 -9.97 10.94 -10.99
CA VAL A 182 -8.89 11.94 -10.79
C VAL A 182 -8.58 12.75 -12.05
N ALA A 183 -8.88 12.23 -13.25
CA ALA A 183 -8.76 12.96 -14.51
C ALA A 183 -9.77 14.11 -14.61
N GLU A 184 -10.95 13.95 -14.02
CA GLU A 184 -12.00 14.98 -14.03
C GLU A 184 -11.87 15.95 -12.86
N ALA A 185 -12.56 17.08 -12.94
CA ALA A 185 -12.74 17.95 -11.78
C ALA A 185 -13.62 17.21 -10.75
N GLY A 186 -13.28 17.31 -9.47
CA GLY A 186 -13.96 16.56 -8.42
C GLY A 186 -14.12 17.33 -7.12
N GLY A 187 -15.01 16.84 -6.27
CA GLY A 187 -15.13 17.17 -4.85
C GLY A 187 -14.82 18.62 -4.45
N LYS A 188 -14.00 18.79 -3.41
CA LYS A 188 -13.62 20.08 -2.79
C LYS A 188 -12.80 21.00 -3.73
N ASN A 189 -13.35 21.39 -4.88
CA ASN A 189 -12.69 22.21 -5.91
C ASN A 189 -11.37 21.59 -6.42
N ARG A 190 -11.27 20.26 -6.45
CA ARG A 190 -10.07 19.58 -6.96
C ARG A 190 -10.03 19.75 -8.48
N PRO A 191 -8.96 20.36 -9.04
CA PRO A 191 -8.84 20.47 -10.49
C PRO A 191 -8.60 19.09 -11.13
N PRO A 192 -8.85 18.95 -12.44
CA PRO A 192 -8.38 17.82 -13.25
C PRO A 192 -6.89 17.56 -13.01
N ARG A 193 -6.50 16.31 -12.72
CA ARG A 193 -5.10 15.96 -12.40
C ARG A 193 -4.35 15.30 -13.55
N LEU A 194 -5.09 14.71 -14.50
CA LEU A 194 -4.52 14.21 -15.74
C LEU A 194 -4.76 15.26 -16.81
N GLY A 195 -3.68 15.74 -17.44
CA GLY A 195 -3.80 16.61 -18.59
C GLY A 195 -4.61 15.88 -19.67
N ARG A 196 -5.54 16.59 -20.34
CA ARG A 196 -6.00 16.12 -21.64
C ARG A 196 -4.74 16.03 -22.50
N VAL A 197 -4.27 14.82 -22.81
CA VAL A 197 -3.32 14.64 -23.90
C VAL A 197 -4.11 15.13 -25.12
N PRO A 198 -3.71 16.25 -25.76
CA PRO A 198 -4.33 16.61 -27.01
C PRO A 198 -3.87 15.54 -28.00
N TYR A 199 -4.71 14.53 -28.22
CA TYR A 199 -4.58 13.69 -29.39
C TYR A 199 -4.83 14.61 -30.60
N CYS A 200 -3.74 15.13 -31.18
CA CYS A 200 -3.70 15.60 -32.56
C CYS A 200 -3.47 14.40 -33.47
#